data_AF-A0A661KAC5-F1
#
_entry.id   AF-A0A661KAC5-F1
#
_cell.length_a   1.000
_cell.length_b   1.000
_cell.length_c   1.000
_cell.angle_alpha   90.00
_cell.angle_beta   90.00
_cell.angle_gamma   90.00
#
_symmetry.space_group_name_H-M   'P 1'
#
loop_
_entity.id
_entity.type
_entity.pdbx_description
1 polymer ?
#
loop_
_entity_poly.entity_id
_entity_poly.type
_entity_poly.pdbx_seq_one_letter_code
_entity_poly.pdbx_strand_id
1 'polypeptide(L)'
;MKRKNERIKWVGLLVLVPFLLSCGLAVQETVSPVTPPPPEGGYRKVAIVPFADYTPVFSPYGYLRRNVLVLESLQDELFKKGFKSVMVEDVVKYLFQRGVIRMVTQYSPAISLVQEELRGPWSDAVREDLYEALRHNLANVAKGGPESVRGMESQVALDSQIVKDLGEVFDVDYIIRGRIIEFGIDYPKDVFNPFEIGILPFIYNVGQRTFFGVAKADKYELLDKIALGGLATYFTTLKKGLVAESLFAGHWNYHPEIVANAAIWGGAWMATAYFAHKGGRVDRATVQIRMVLQDAHTGEIVWFNRAEVQTKAISVFAERDKRTLIQAAIQKAVQGLVDNMADYVSKWEKGGERVRAELREELLERMREAVRRAEEAAERAERASKKSERIFEKTLRK
;
A
#
# COMPACT_ATOMS: atom_id res chain seq x y z
N MET A 1 -10.40 -46.74 -45.50
CA MET A 1 -10.36 -46.45 -44.04
C MET A 1 -8.97 -46.21 -43.46
N LYS A 2 -7.89 -46.88 -43.90
CA LYS A 2 -6.52 -46.72 -43.34
C LYS A 2 -5.96 -45.28 -43.27
N ARG A 3 -6.14 -44.44 -44.30
CA ARG A 3 -5.61 -43.05 -44.32
C ARG A 3 -6.28 -42.09 -43.33
N LYS A 4 -7.50 -42.38 -42.86
CA LYS A 4 -8.22 -41.48 -41.94
C LYS A 4 -7.69 -41.61 -40.51
N ASN A 5 -7.22 -42.80 -40.13
CA ASN A 5 -6.65 -43.06 -38.80
C ASN A 5 -5.22 -42.49 -38.64
N GLU A 6 -4.44 -42.39 -39.72
CA GLU A 6 -3.12 -41.75 -39.64
C GLU A 6 -3.21 -40.24 -39.43
N ARG A 7 -4.16 -39.58 -40.10
CA ARG A 7 -4.37 -38.13 -39.89
C ARG A 7 -4.78 -37.79 -38.46
N ILE A 8 -5.60 -38.64 -37.82
CA ILE A 8 -6.01 -38.44 -36.42
C ILE A 8 -4.82 -38.63 -35.47
N LYS A 9 -3.94 -39.59 -35.73
CA LYS A 9 -2.71 -39.78 -34.94
C LYS A 9 -1.75 -38.61 -35.07
N TRP A 10 -1.56 -38.06 -36.28
CA TRP A 10 -0.71 -36.89 -36.50
C TRP A 10 -1.28 -35.62 -35.88
N VAL A 11 -2.60 -35.42 -35.92
CA VAL A 11 -3.26 -34.29 -35.23
C VAL A 11 -3.15 -34.44 -33.72
N GLY A 12 -3.34 -35.64 -33.17
CA GLY A 12 -3.14 -35.91 -31.75
C GLY A 12 -1.70 -35.64 -31.30
N LEU A 13 -0.71 -36.06 -32.09
CA LEU A 13 0.71 -35.81 -31.81
C LEU A 13 1.05 -34.31 -31.89
N LEU A 14 0.53 -33.58 -32.89
CA LEU A 14 0.73 -32.14 -33.04
C LEU A 14 0.13 -31.32 -31.90
N VAL A 15 -0.96 -31.78 -31.30
CA VAL A 15 -1.56 -31.15 -30.11
C VAL A 15 -0.79 -31.51 -28.84
N LEU A 16 -0.23 -32.71 -28.73
CA LEU A 16 0.43 -33.18 -27.50
C LEU A 16 1.88 -32.67 -27.34
N VAL A 17 2.61 -32.49 -28.44
CA VAL A 17 4.00 -31.99 -28.46
C VAL A 17 4.17 -30.60 -27.80
N PRO A 18 3.33 -29.58 -28.06
CA PRO A 18 3.48 -28.28 -27.39
C PRO A 18 3.20 -28.33 -25.87
N PHE A 19 2.43 -29.29 -25.37
CA PHE A 19 2.23 -29.48 -23.93
C PHE A 19 3.44 -30.13 -23.22
N LEU A 20 4.25 -30.91 -23.95
CA LEU A 20 5.43 -31.59 -23.41
C LEU A 20 6.70 -30.73 -23.41
N LEU A 21 6.73 -29.62 -24.16
CA LEU A 21 7.89 -28.72 -24.27
C LEU A 21 7.88 -27.54 -23.28
N SER A 22 6.95 -27.50 -22.33
CA SER A 22 6.76 -26.34 -21.42
C SER A 22 7.54 -26.41 -20.09
N CYS A 23 8.49 -27.33 -19.92
CA CYS A 23 9.38 -27.34 -18.75
C CYS A 23 10.59 -26.42 -18.97
N GLY A 24 10.34 -25.11 -19.10
CA GLY A 24 11.36 -24.07 -19.04
C GLY A 24 11.10 -23.17 -17.84
N LEU A 25 12.12 -22.93 -17.01
CA LEU A 25 12.06 -21.89 -16.00
C LEU A 25 12.21 -20.54 -16.69
N ALA A 26 11.11 -19.78 -16.79
CA ALA A 26 11.16 -18.39 -17.18
C ALA A 26 11.55 -17.57 -15.94
N VAL A 27 12.79 -17.10 -15.90
CA VAL A 27 13.22 -16.11 -14.91
C VAL A 27 12.74 -14.74 -15.41
N GLN A 28 11.70 -14.21 -14.78
CA GLN A 28 11.26 -12.84 -15.01
C GLN A 28 11.91 -11.93 -13.97
N GLU A 29 12.87 -11.13 -14.40
CA GLU A 29 13.37 -10.03 -13.59
C GLU A 29 12.25 -8.99 -13.45
N THR A 30 11.72 -8.84 -12.24
CA THR A 30 10.55 -7.99 -11.97
C THR A 30 10.94 -6.61 -11.45
N VAL A 31 12.19 -6.43 -11.01
CA VAL A 31 12.72 -5.17 -10.47
C VAL A 31 14.13 -4.96 -11.01
N SER A 32 14.32 -3.94 -11.83
CA SER A 32 15.64 -3.54 -12.31
C SER A 32 16.32 -2.61 -11.30
N PRO A 33 17.66 -2.68 -11.13
CA PRO A 33 18.40 -1.75 -10.29
C PRO A 33 18.12 -0.30 -10.68
N VAL A 34 17.85 0.54 -9.67
CA VAL A 34 17.59 1.96 -9.87
C VAL A 34 18.94 2.67 -10.03
N THR A 35 19.25 3.20 -11.22
CA THR A 35 20.51 3.92 -11.51
C THR A 35 20.29 5.30 -12.14
N PRO A 36 19.59 6.23 -11.45
CA PRO A 36 19.44 7.59 -11.93
C PRO A 36 20.81 8.30 -11.92
N PRO A 37 21.10 9.14 -12.93
CA PRO A 37 22.21 10.07 -12.83
C PRO A 37 21.99 11.01 -11.64
N PRO A 38 23.05 11.43 -10.95
CA PRO A 38 22.92 12.38 -9.84
C PRO A 38 22.21 13.66 -10.33
N PRO A 39 21.27 14.21 -9.55
CA PRO A 39 20.65 15.49 -9.89
C PRO A 39 21.69 16.60 -9.96
N GLU A 40 21.39 17.65 -10.72
CA GLU A 40 22.13 18.91 -10.61
C GLU A 40 22.06 19.42 -9.16
N GLY A 41 23.21 19.56 -8.49
CA GLY A 41 23.30 19.90 -7.07
C GLY A 41 23.46 18.71 -6.10
N GLY A 42 23.51 17.48 -6.61
CA GLY A 42 23.71 16.28 -5.81
C GLY A 42 22.43 15.72 -5.19
N TYR A 43 22.58 14.64 -4.43
CA TYR A 43 21.46 14.01 -3.74
C TYR A 43 21.10 14.74 -2.46
N ARG A 44 19.81 14.98 -2.25
CA ARG A 44 19.28 15.51 -0.99
C ARG A 44 19.13 14.38 0.01
N LYS A 45 19.49 14.61 1.25
CA LYS A 45 19.42 13.55 2.27
C LYS A 45 18.09 13.62 3.00
N VAL A 46 17.44 12.47 3.16
CA VAL A 46 16.14 12.38 3.85
C VAL A 46 16.15 11.27 4.89
N ALA A 47 15.45 11.48 6.00
CA ALA A 47 15.16 10.42 6.96
C ALA A 47 13.71 9.99 6.88
N ILE A 48 13.47 8.68 6.80
CA ILE A 48 12.12 8.12 6.77
C ILE A 48 11.81 7.57 8.16
N VAL A 49 10.81 8.13 8.82
CA VAL A 49 10.27 7.62 10.09
C VAL A 49 9.34 6.43 9.80
N PRO A 50 9.32 5.38 10.65
CA PRO A 50 8.41 4.26 10.49
C PRO A 50 6.96 4.70 10.30
N PHE A 51 6.28 4.10 9.32
CA PHE A 51 4.90 4.47 9.01
C PHE A 51 3.96 3.92 10.07
N ALA A 52 3.06 4.77 10.55
CA ALA A 52 1.98 4.31 11.43
C ALA A 52 0.93 3.57 10.58
N ASP A 53 0.62 2.33 10.92
CA ASP A 53 -0.36 1.50 10.21
C ASP A 53 -1.66 1.42 10.99
N TYR A 54 -2.75 1.88 10.37
CA TYR A 54 -4.10 1.90 10.93
C TYR A 54 -5.01 0.84 10.29
N THR A 55 -4.45 -0.07 9.50
CA THR A 55 -5.22 -1.13 8.83
C THR A 55 -5.89 -2.03 9.88
N PRO A 56 -7.20 -2.32 9.75
CA PRO A 56 -7.97 -3.05 10.77
C PRO A 56 -7.58 -4.53 10.92
N VAL A 57 -6.74 -5.07 10.02
CA VAL A 57 -6.30 -6.48 10.06
C VAL A 57 -4.97 -6.58 10.80
N PHE A 58 -5.05 -6.97 12.07
CA PHE A 58 -3.89 -7.07 12.96
C PHE A 58 -3.22 -8.44 12.85
N SER A 59 -2.08 -8.50 12.16
CA SER A 59 -1.05 -9.50 12.43
C SER A 59 0.32 -8.80 12.43
N PRO A 60 1.20 -9.06 13.40
CA PRO A 60 2.53 -8.45 13.45
C PRO A 60 3.32 -8.66 12.14
N TYR A 61 3.20 -9.86 11.56
CA TYR A 61 3.78 -10.18 10.26
C TYR A 61 3.16 -9.37 9.12
N GLY A 62 1.83 -9.20 9.11
CA GLY A 62 1.14 -8.39 8.11
C GLY A 62 1.55 -6.92 8.19
N TYR A 63 1.63 -6.36 9.40
CA TYR A 63 2.12 -5.01 9.67
C TYR A 63 3.54 -4.81 9.13
N LEU A 64 4.47 -5.71 9.51
CA LEU A 64 5.86 -5.64 9.07
C LEU A 64 5.97 -5.69 7.55
N ARG A 65 5.28 -6.66 6.93
CA ARG A 65 5.28 -6.83 5.48
C ARG A 65 4.75 -5.59 4.75
N ARG A 66 3.65 -4.99 5.21
CA ARG A 66 3.11 -3.76 4.61
C ARG A 66 4.08 -2.60 4.70
N ASN A 67 4.68 -2.42 5.88
CA ASN A 67 5.68 -1.38 6.09
C ASN A 67 6.89 -1.57 5.18
N VAL A 68 7.45 -2.78 5.09
CA VAL A 68 8.58 -3.08 4.21
C VAL A 68 8.24 -2.73 2.75
N LEU A 69 7.09 -3.20 2.24
CA LEU A 69 6.70 -2.91 0.85
C LEU A 69 6.54 -1.41 0.58
N VAL A 70 5.98 -0.65 1.52
CA VAL A 70 5.82 0.81 1.40
C VAL A 70 7.18 1.50 1.47
N LEU A 71 8.04 1.10 2.42
CA LEU A 71 9.36 1.70 2.63
C LEU A 71 10.29 1.44 1.44
N GLU A 72 10.36 0.21 0.94
CA GLU A 72 11.15 -0.14 -0.25
C GLU A 72 10.68 0.66 -1.47
N SER A 73 9.37 0.67 -1.73
CA SER A 73 8.81 1.46 -2.84
C SER A 73 9.11 2.95 -2.68
N LEU A 74 9.08 3.47 -1.44
CA LEU A 74 9.35 4.86 -1.15
C LEU A 74 10.83 5.21 -1.36
N GLN A 75 11.75 4.38 -0.89
CA GLN A 75 13.18 4.56 -1.09
C GLN A 75 13.54 4.53 -2.58
N ASP A 76 12.97 3.61 -3.35
CA ASP A 76 13.19 3.52 -4.79
C ASP A 76 12.70 4.78 -5.52
N GLU A 77 11.48 5.25 -5.24
CA GLU A 77 10.93 6.44 -5.88
C GLU A 77 11.65 7.72 -5.42
N LEU A 78 12.04 7.82 -4.16
CA LEU A 78 12.85 8.93 -3.65
C LEU A 78 14.20 9.00 -4.36
N PHE A 79 14.86 7.86 -4.51
CA PHE A 79 16.16 7.78 -5.17
C PHE A 79 16.07 8.18 -6.64
N LYS A 80 15.02 7.76 -7.36
CA LYS A 80 14.72 8.22 -8.73
C LYS A 80 14.55 9.73 -8.83
N LYS A 81 14.10 10.39 -7.75
CA LYS A 81 13.91 11.85 -7.68
C LYS A 81 15.07 12.60 -7.06
N GLY A 82 16.21 11.95 -6.84
CA GLY A 82 17.39 12.63 -6.31
C GLY A 82 17.41 12.78 -4.80
N PHE A 83 16.59 12.03 -4.07
CA PHE A 83 16.61 11.98 -2.61
C PHE A 83 17.25 10.66 -2.15
N LYS A 84 18.29 10.76 -1.32
CA LYS A 84 18.95 9.62 -0.70
C LYS A 84 18.43 9.44 0.73
N SER A 85 17.75 8.33 0.99
CA SER A 85 17.31 8.02 2.34
C SER A 85 18.47 7.52 3.20
N VAL A 86 18.51 7.91 4.47
CA VAL A 86 19.31 7.21 5.48
C VAL A 86 18.69 5.84 5.80
N MET A 87 19.47 4.94 6.38
CA MET A 87 18.99 3.61 6.77
C MET A 87 17.87 3.72 7.80
N VAL A 88 16.73 3.11 7.52
CA VAL A 88 15.53 3.21 8.38
C VAL A 88 15.80 2.55 9.74
N GLU A 89 16.62 1.51 9.78
CA GLU A 89 17.05 0.80 10.99
C GLU A 89 17.76 1.73 11.97
N ASP A 90 18.60 2.64 11.47
CA ASP A 90 19.33 3.60 12.31
C ASP A 90 18.37 4.67 12.87
N VAL A 91 17.42 5.14 12.06
CA VAL A 91 16.35 6.05 12.50
C VAL A 91 15.48 5.38 13.57
N VAL A 92 15.09 4.13 13.37
CA VAL A 92 14.33 3.32 14.34
C VAL A 92 15.11 3.18 15.63
N LYS A 93 16.39 2.81 15.56
CA LYS A 93 17.26 2.66 16.73
C LYS A 93 17.36 3.97 17.52
N TYR A 94 17.53 5.10 16.83
CA TYR A 94 17.55 6.42 17.45
C TYR A 94 16.24 6.76 18.16
N LEU A 95 15.11 6.60 17.47
CA LEU A 95 13.78 6.86 18.03
C LEU A 95 13.47 5.95 19.22
N PHE A 96 13.95 4.71 19.20
CA PHE A 96 13.81 3.77 20.31
C PHE A 96 14.65 4.22 21.53
N GLN A 97 15.90 4.61 21.32
CA GLN A 97 16.78 5.13 22.39
C GLN A 97 16.25 6.42 23.03
N ARG A 98 15.59 7.27 22.24
CA ARG A 98 14.93 8.49 22.72
C ARG A 98 13.56 8.25 23.37
N GLY A 99 13.08 6.99 23.39
CA GLY A 99 11.79 6.64 23.97
C GLY A 99 10.57 7.11 23.16
N VAL A 100 10.77 7.54 21.91
CA VAL A 100 9.71 8.00 21.00
C VAL A 100 8.90 6.82 20.47
N ILE A 101 9.59 5.72 20.15
CA ILE A 101 8.96 4.44 19.80
C ILE A 101 9.38 3.37 20.79
N ARG A 102 8.50 2.38 21.01
CA ARG A 102 8.76 1.23 21.89
C ARG A 102 8.46 -0.05 21.14
N MET A 103 9.15 -1.13 21.49
CA MET A 103 8.77 -2.46 21.05
C MET A 103 7.50 -2.88 21.80
N VAL A 104 6.46 -3.29 21.07
CA VAL A 104 5.22 -3.86 21.62
C VAL A 104 5.45 -5.31 22.06
N THR A 105 6.65 -5.62 22.56
CA THR A 105 7.07 -6.99 22.92
C THR A 105 6.64 -7.39 24.33
N GLN A 106 6.09 -6.47 25.12
CA GLN A 106 5.40 -6.85 26.35
C GLN A 106 3.91 -6.97 26.05
N TYR A 107 3.54 -8.09 25.40
CA TYR A 107 2.26 -8.71 25.73
C TYR A 107 2.19 -8.75 27.26
N SER A 108 1.07 -8.32 27.85
CA SER A 108 0.95 -8.40 29.31
C SER A 108 1.26 -9.84 29.73
N PRO A 109 1.85 -10.07 30.93
CA PRO A 109 2.13 -11.42 31.40
C PRO A 109 0.93 -12.37 31.24
N ALA A 110 -0.30 -11.84 31.35
CA ALA A 110 -1.53 -12.56 31.08
C ALA A 110 -1.72 -13.03 29.62
N ILE A 111 -1.34 -12.22 28.62
CA ILE A 111 -1.41 -12.63 27.21
C ILE A 111 -0.33 -13.68 26.91
N SER A 112 0.89 -13.47 27.40
CA SER A 112 1.99 -14.42 27.20
C SER A 112 1.69 -15.78 27.83
N LEU A 113 1.16 -15.78 29.05
CA LEU A 113 0.74 -17.00 29.75
C LEU A 113 -0.35 -17.75 28.98
N VAL A 114 -1.41 -17.07 28.55
CA VAL A 114 -2.51 -17.71 27.79
C VAL A 114 -2.01 -18.26 26.44
N GLN A 115 -1.08 -17.59 25.77
CA GLN A 115 -0.47 -18.09 24.53
C GLN A 115 0.41 -19.32 24.76
N GLU A 116 1.13 -19.39 25.88
CA GLU A 116 1.92 -20.56 26.26
C GLU A 116 1.01 -21.73 26.60
N GLU A 117 -0.05 -21.48 27.38
CA GLU A 117 -1.04 -22.49 27.71
C GLU A 117 -1.74 -23.04 26.47
N LEU A 118 -2.12 -22.21 25.49
CA LEU A 118 -2.73 -22.67 24.24
C LEU A 118 -1.88 -23.69 23.44
N ARG A 119 -0.58 -23.80 23.71
CA ARG A 119 0.31 -24.80 23.09
C ARG A 119 0.30 -26.14 23.83
N GLY A 120 -0.27 -26.20 25.03
CA GLY A 120 -0.39 -27.40 25.84
C GLY A 120 -1.45 -28.40 25.33
N PRO A 121 -1.49 -29.62 25.90
CA PRO A 121 -2.38 -30.70 25.48
C PRO A 121 -3.81 -30.53 26.04
N TRP A 122 -4.40 -29.33 25.87
CA TRP A 122 -5.75 -29.04 26.35
C TRP A 122 -6.82 -29.66 25.48
N SER A 123 -7.97 -29.97 26.09
CA SER A 123 -9.18 -30.35 25.37
C SER A 123 -9.70 -29.18 24.53
N ASP A 124 -10.51 -29.48 23.50
CA ASP A 124 -11.03 -28.44 22.60
C ASP A 124 -11.91 -27.41 23.34
N ALA A 125 -12.65 -27.83 24.36
CA ALA A 125 -13.43 -26.93 25.21
C ALA A 125 -12.53 -25.94 25.96
N VAL A 126 -11.43 -26.42 26.56
CA VAL A 126 -10.48 -25.56 27.28
C VAL A 126 -9.73 -24.64 26.33
N ARG A 127 -9.41 -25.08 25.10
CA ARG A 127 -8.82 -24.20 24.09
C ARG A 127 -9.76 -23.07 23.69
N GLU A 128 -11.06 -23.32 23.57
CA GLU A 128 -12.04 -22.26 23.26
C GLU A 128 -12.09 -21.22 24.39
N ASP A 129 -12.11 -21.64 25.66
CA ASP A 129 -12.07 -20.74 26.82
C ASP A 129 -10.76 -19.92 26.84
N LEU A 130 -9.62 -20.54 26.55
CA LEU A 130 -8.34 -19.85 26.44
C LEU A 130 -8.31 -18.86 25.26
N TYR A 131 -8.94 -19.20 24.12
CA TYR A 131 -9.11 -18.28 23.00
C TYR A 131 -10.02 -17.11 23.35
N GLU A 132 -11.07 -17.32 24.13
CA GLU A 132 -11.94 -16.26 24.63
C GLU A 132 -11.19 -15.35 25.61
N ALA A 133 -10.45 -15.92 26.56
CA ALA A 133 -9.60 -15.17 27.49
C ALA A 133 -8.52 -14.36 26.75
N LEU A 134 -7.89 -14.95 25.73
CA LEU A 134 -6.93 -14.25 24.88
C LEU A 134 -7.58 -13.09 24.13
N ARG A 135 -8.76 -13.31 23.53
CA ARG A 135 -9.55 -12.26 22.85
C ARG A 135 -9.89 -11.12 23.82
N HIS A 136 -10.32 -11.44 25.04
CA HIS A 136 -10.66 -10.47 26.07
C HIS A 136 -9.42 -9.66 26.53
N ASN A 137 -8.29 -10.33 26.75
CA ASN A 137 -7.04 -9.67 27.15
C ASN A 137 -6.50 -8.75 26.05
N LEU A 138 -6.54 -9.19 24.78
CA LEU A 138 -6.17 -8.36 23.64
C LEU A 138 -7.10 -7.14 23.49
N ALA A 139 -8.41 -7.33 23.71
CA ALA A 139 -9.37 -6.23 23.69
C ALA A 139 -9.11 -5.21 24.82
N ASN A 140 -8.69 -5.66 26.01
CA ASN A 140 -8.36 -4.78 27.12
C ASN A 140 -7.06 -3.99 26.91
N VAL A 141 -6.07 -4.59 26.24
CA VAL A 141 -4.87 -3.86 25.79
C VAL A 141 -5.24 -2.82 24.74
N ALA A 142 -6.09 -3.17 23.77
CA ALA A 142 -6.55 -2.23 22.75
C ALA A 142 -7.38 -1.06 23.33
N LYS A 143 -8.06 -1.28 24.46
CA LYS A 143 -8.85 -0.27 25.19
C LYS A 143 -8.04 0.55 26.20
N GLY A 144 -6.73 0.30 26.35
CA GLY A 144 -5.89 1.07 27.28
C GLY A 144 -6.18 0.78 28.76
N GLY A 145 -6.33 -0.49 29.15
CA GLY A 145 -6.56 -0.89 30.54
C GLY A 145 -5.49 -0.38 31.53
N PRO A 146 -5.78 -0.36 32.85
CA PRO A 146 -5.00 0.35 33.87
C PRO A 146 -3.51 -0.04 33.98
N GLU A 147 -3.12 -1.26 33.57
CA GLU A 147 -1.70 -1.65 33.48
C GLU A 147 -0.95 -0.98 32.31
N SER A 148 -1.64 -0.71 31.19
CA SER A 148 -1.06 0.02 30.06
C SER A 148 -0.90 1.52 30.34
N VAL A 149 -1.67 2.06 31.31
CA VAL A 149 -1.62 3.47 31.71
C VAL A 149 -0.46 3.78 32.64
N ARG A 150 -0.06 2.86 33.54
CA ARG A 150 1.13 3.05 34.40
C ARG A 150 2.46 3.11 33.63
N GLY A 151 2.51 2.59 32.40
CA GLY A 151 3.66 2.71 31.50
C GLY A 151 3.61 3.90 30.53
N MET A 152 2.51 4.66 30.50
CA MET A 152 2.27 5.80 29.61
C MET A 152 2.84 7.13 30.11
N GLU A 153 3.35 7.19 31.35
CA GLU A 153 3.79 8.44 32.01
C GLU A 153 5.00 9.14 31.36
N SER A 154 5.53 8.68 30.22
CA SER A 154 6.62 9.38 29.53
C SER A 154 6.61 9.20 27.99
N GLN A 155 5.45 9.23 27.34
CA GLN A 155 5.44 9.30 25.87
C GLN A 155 5.97 10.66 25.42
N VAL A 156 7.20 10.68 24.92
CA VAL A 156 7.76 11.85 24.25
C VAL A 156 7.19 11.85 22.83
N ALA A 157 6.28 12.79 22.55
CA ALA A 157 5.75 12.97 21.20
C ALA A 157 6.88 13.32 20.23
N LEU A 158 6.77 12.94 18.96
CA LEU A 158 7.69 13.41 17.92
C LEU A 158 7.41 14.90 17.64
N ASP A 159 7.98 15.75 18.49
CA ASP A 159 7.88 17.20 18.46
C ASP A 159 8.93 17.83 17.54
N SER A 160 8.87 19.16 17.40
CA SER A 160 9.81 19.91 16.56
C SER A 160 11.26 19.73 17.01
N GLN A 161 11.51 19.54 18.31
CA GLN A 161 12.86 19.37 18.82
C GLN A 161 13.45 18.02 18.39
N ILE A 162 12.70 16.92 18.53
CA ILE A 162 13.19 15.61 18.07
C ILE A 162 13.38 15.60 16.55
N VAL A 163 12.53 16.29 15.80
CA VAL A 163 12.70 16.45 14.34
C VAL A 163 14.02 17.18 14.04
N LYS A 164 14.36 18.24 14.78
CA LYS A 164 15.64 18.93 14.64
C LYS A 164 16.82 18.06 15.00
N ASP A 165 16.73 17.37 16.14
CA ASP A 165 17.78 16.45 16.58
C ASP A 165 18.01 15.33 15.55
N LEU A 166 16.95 14.81 14.92
CA LEU A 166 17.07 13.83 13.83
C LEU A 166 17.79 14.43 12.62
N GLY A 167 17.45 15.67 12.26
CA GLY A 167 18.13 16.44 11.21
C GLY A 167 19.63 16.54 11.43
N GLU A 168 20.01 16.94 12.63
CA GLU A 168 21.41 17.12 13.04
C GLU A 168 22.17 15.79 13.11
N VAL A 169 21.60 14.77 13.74
CA VAL A 169 22.26 13.47 13.95
C VAL A 169 22.51 12.73 12.63
N PHE A 170 21.57 12.82 11.69
CA PHE A 170 21.65 12.09 10.43
C PHE A 170 22.10 12.95 9.25
N ASP A 171 22.35 14.24 9.47
CA ASP A 171 22.71 15.22 8.43
C ASP A 171 21.70 15.16 7.27
N VAL A 172 20.41 15.28 7.58
CA VAL A 172 19.32 15.21 6.60
C VAL A 172 18.66 16.56 6.42
N ASP A 173 18.26 16.87 5.19
CA ASP A 173 17.55 18.10 4.84
C ASP A 173 16.07 18.02 5.24
N TYR A 174 15.49 16.83 5.08
CA TYR A 174 14.07 16.59 5.30
C TYR A 174 13.78 15.29 6.05
N ILE A 175 12.68 15.30 6.79
CA ILE A 175 12.14 14.13 7.49
C ILE A 175 10.78 13.77 6.89
N ILE A 176 10.67 12.53 6.42
CA ILE A 176 9.45 11.97 5.86
C ILE A 176 8.74 11.17 6.95
N ARG A 177 7.48 11.52 7.19
CA ARG A 177 6.57 10.79 8.07
C ARG A 177 5.39 10.30 7.27
N GLY A 178 4.89 9.12 7.60
CA GLY A 178 3.75 8.57 6.89
C GLY A 178 2.80 7.75 7.72
N ARG A 179 1.63 7.53 7.14
CA ARG A 179 0.57 6.69 7.70
C ARG A 179 -0.04 5.83 6.60
N ILE A 180 -0.18 4.53 6.88
CA ILE A 180 -0.96 3.60 6.07
C ILE A 180 -2.37 3.63 6.66
N ILE A 181 -3.32 4.16 5.90
CA ILE A 181 -4.70 4.37 6.37
C ILE A 181 -5.55 3.15 6.05
N GLU A 182 -5.46 2.69 4.80
CA GLU A 182 -6.22 1.56 4.32
C GLU A 182 -5.31 0.67 3.50
N PHE A 183 -5.40 -0.62 3.78
CA PHE A 183 -4.69 -1.66 3.08
C PHE A 183 -5.62 -2.86 2.97
N GLY A 184 -6.43 -2.85 1.93
CA GLY A 184 -7.56 -3.75 1.77
C GLY A 184 -7.49 -4.48 0.44
N ILE A 185 -7.96 -5.72 0.45
CA ILE A 185 -8.46 -6.36 -0.75
C ILE A 185 -9.97 -6.33 -0.60
N ASP A 186 -10.62 -5.51 -1.41
CA ASP A 186 -12.07 -5.46 -1.41
C ASP A 186 -12.60 -6.79 -1.93
N TYR A 187 -13.59 -7.35 -1.22
CA TYR A 187 -14.32 -8.49 -1.72
C TYR A 187 -14.96 -8.13 -3.06
N PRO A 188 -14.93 -9.05 -4.04
CA PRO A 188 -15.27 -8.75 -5.41
C PRO A 188 -16.71 -8.24 -5.52
N LYS A 189 -16.86 -7.01 -6.01
CA LYS A 189 -18.15 -6.49 -6.48
C LYS A 189 -18.42 -7.08 -7.86
N ASP A 190 -19.66 -7.43 -8.15
CA ASP A 190 -20.07 -7.88 -9.49
C ASP A 190 -19.72 -6.78 -10.51
N VAL A 191 -18.77 -7.06 -11.41
CA VAL A 191 -18.37 -6.16 -12.49
C VAL A 191 -19.05 -6.62 -13.78
N PHE A 192 -19.65 -5.70 -14.53
CA PHE A 192 -20.43 -6.00 -15.75
C PHE A 192 -19.67 -5.83 -17.05
N ASN A 193 -18.34 -5.67 -17.00
CA ASN A 193 -17.53 -5.50 -18.19
C ASN A 193 -17.10 -6.87 -18.77
N PRO A 194 -17.63 -7.31 -19.93
CA PRO A 194 -17.37 -8.64 -20.50
C PRO A 194 -15.88 -8.90 -20.80
N PHE A 195 -15.08 -7.85 -20.99
CA PHE A 195 -13.63 -7.97 -21.19
C PHE A 195 -12.88 -8.22 -19.87
N GLU A 196 -13.43 -7.80 -18.73
CA GLU A 196 -12.84 -7.98 -17.40
C GLU A 196 -13.29 -9.30 -16.75
N ILE A 197 -14.56 -9.67 -16.92
CA ILE A 197 -15.13 -10.88 -16.31
C ILE A 197 -15.16 -12.11 -17.22
N GLY A 198 -14.91 -11.92 -18.51
CA GLY A 198 -15.01 -12.96 -19.53
C GLY A 198 -16.42 -13.09 -20.09
N ILE A 199 -16.49 -13.54 -21.34
CA ILE A 199 -17.75 -13.65 -22.09
C ILE A 199 -18.71 -14.65 -21.41
N LEU A 200 -18.18 -15.76 -20.89
CA LEU A 200 -19.00 -16.81 -20.26
C LEU A 200 -19.69 -16.34 -18.97
N PRO A 201 -18.97 -15.76 -17.99
CA PRO A 201 -19.61 -15.21 -16.80
C PRO A 201 -20.57 -14.04 -17.09
N PHE A 202 -20.29 -13.23 -18.12
CA PHE A 202 -21.17 -12.14 -18.54
C PHE A 202 -22.55 -12.65 -18.99
N ILE A 203 -22.59 -13.62 -19.92
CA ILE A 203 -23.85 -14.17 -20.44
C ILE A 203 -24.66 -14.83 -19.31
N TYR A 204 -23.99 -15.56 -18.41
CA TYR A 204 -24.63 -16.21 -17.27
C TYR A 204 -25.22 -15.22 -16.26
N ASN A 205 -24.46 -14.21 -15.85
CA ASN A 205 -24.90 -13.25 -14.84
C ASN A 205 -26.01 -12.31 -15.36
N VAL A 206 -26.01 -11.96 -16.66
CA VAL A 206 -27.09 -11.21 -17.31
C VAL A 206 -28.36 -12.05 -17.41
N GLY A 207 -28.25 -13.33 -17.78
CA GLY A 207 -29.38 -14.25 -17.86
C GLY A 207 -30.06 -14.47 -16.50
N GLN A 208 -29.28 -14.63 -15.43
CA GLN A 208 -29.79 -14.88 -14.09
C GLN A 208 -30.54 -13.70 -13.48
N ARG A 209 -30.00 -12.48 -13.57
CA ARG A 209 -30.67 -11.30 -13.00
C ARG A 209 -31.97 -10.96 -13.73
N THR A 210 -32.07 -11.32 -15.01
CA THR A 210 -33.30 -11.17 -15.80
C THR A 210 -34.39 -12.14 -15.33
N PHE A 211 -34.02 -13.32 -14.82
CA PHE A 211 -34.97 -14.35 -14.39
C PHE A 211 -35.24 -14.39 -12.87
N PHE A 212 -34.25 -14.13 -12.02
CA PHE A 212 -34.31 -14.44 -10.57
C PHE A 212 -34.03 -13.25 -9.63
N GLY A 213 -33.65 -12.08 -10.14
CA GLY A 213 -33.29 -10.91 -9.31
C GLY A 213 -31.95 -11.06 -8.56
N VAL A 214 -31.52 -10.01 -7.85
CA VAL A 214 -30.18 -9.96 -7.20
C VAL A 214 -30.24 -10.56 -5.78
N ALA A 215 -29.84 -11.83 -5.62
CA ALA A 215 -29.66 -12.45 -4.30
C ALA A 215 -28.18 -12.40 -3.87
N LYS A 216 -27.90 -11.93 -2.65
CA LYS A 216 -26.54 -11.64 -2.12
C LYS A 216 -25.84 -12.82 -1.41
N ALA A 217 -26.34 -14.04 -1.49
CA ALA A 217 -25.83 -15.17 -0.70
C ALA A 217 -25.09 -16.21 -1.58
N ASP A 218 -23.77 -16.34 -1.37
CA ASP A 218 -22.84 -17.16 -2.18
C ASP A 218 -23.31 -18.61 -2.44
N LYS A 219 -23.93 -19.27 -1.44
CA LYS A 219 -24.40 -20.65 -1.57
C LYS A 219 -25.67 -20.79 -2.43
N TYR A 220 -26.54 -19.80 -2.42
CA TYR A 220 -27.77 -19.80 -3.21
C TYR A 220 -27.47 -19.51 -4.68
N GLU A 221 -26.52 -18.61 -4.95
CA GLU A 221 -26.12 -18.26 -6.31
C GLU A 221 -25.51 -19.46 -7.06
N LEU A 222 -24.71 -20.30 -6.39
CA LEU A 222 -24.15 -21.53 -6.99
C LEU A 222 -25.26 -22.57 -7.28
N LEU A 223 -26.16 -22.81 -6.33
CA LEU A 223 -27.28 -23.74 -6.50
C LEU A 223 -28.23 -23.28 -7.62
N ASP A 224 -28.46 -21.98 -7.74
CA ASP A 224 -29.30 -21.38 -8.78
C ASP A 224 -28.63 -21.46 -10.16
N LYS A 225 -27.29 -21.28 -10.24
CA LYS A 225 -26.48 -21.49 -11.46
C LYS A 225 -26.50 -22.94 -11.93
N ILE A 226 -26.41 -23.90 -11.00
CA ILE A 226 -26.52 -25.33 -11.29
C ILE A 226 -27.95 -25.68 -11.76
N ALA A 227 -28.98 -25.13 -11.12
CA ALA A 227 -30.38 -25.35 -11.47
C ALA A 227 -30.72 -24.82 -12.88
N LEU A 228 -30.19 -23.65 -13.26
CA LEU A 228 -30.32 -23.10 -14.61
C LEU A 228 -29.63 -23.94 -15.68
N GLY A 229 -28.44 -24.49 -15.40
CA GLY A 229 -27.79 -25.46 -16.28
C GLY A 229 -28.65 -26.72 -16.48
N GLY A 230 -29.27 -27.20 -15.40
CA GLY A 230 -30.27 -28.28 -15.44
C GLY A 230 -31.50 -27.94 -16.28
N LEU A 231 -32.06 -26.73 -16.14
CA LEU A 231 -33.20 -26.25 -16.92
C LEU A 231 -32.88 -26.02 -18.41
N ALA A 232 -31.70 -25.52 -18.76
CA ALA A 232 -31.29 -25.38 -20.16
C ALA A 232 -31.13 -26.75 -20.83
N THR A 233 -30.63 -27.74 -20.09
CA THR A 233 -30.58 -29.14 -20.54
C THR A 233 -32.00 -29.69 -20.72
N TYR A 234 -32.91 -29.42 -19.79
CA TYR A 234 -34.33 -29.77 -19.88
C TYR A 234 -35.02 -29.19 -21.13
N PHE A 235 -34.82 -27.90 -21.45
CA PHE A 235 -35.42 -27.26 -22.62
C PHE A 235 -34.81 -27.70 -23.96
N THR A 236 -33.51 -27.98 -24.01
CA THR A 236 -32.87 -28.51 -25.23
C THR A 236 -33.25 -29.97 -25.48
N THR A 237 -33.55 -30.73 -24.43
CA THR A 237 -34.06 -32.11 -24.54
C THR A 237 -35.56 -32.14 -24.89
N LEU A 238 -36.34 -31.13 -24.47
CA LEU A 238 -37.77 -30.98 -24.82
C LEU A 238 -38.03 -30.73 -26.30
N LYS A 239 -37.09 -30.14 -27.07
CA LYS A 239 -37.21 -30.10 -28.54
C LYS A 239 -37.17 -31.49 -29.20
N LYS A 240 -36.84 -32.54 -28.44
CA LYS A 240 -36.95 -33.96 -28.83
C LYS A 240 -38.11 -34.71 -28.15
N GLY A 241 -39.01 -34.02 -27.45
CA GLY A 241 -40.31 -34.56 -27.04
C GLY A 241 -40.29 -35.68 -25.98
N LEU A 242 -39.30 -35.72 -25.10
CA LEU A 242 -39.29 -36.66 -23.97
C LEU A 242 -38.63 -35.99 -22.75
N VAL A 243 -38.93 -36.47 -21.54
CA VAL A 243 -38.20 -36.21 -20.28
C VAL A 243 -38.66 -34.99 -19.45
N ALA A 244 -39.97 -34.75 -19.33
CA ALA A 244 -40.48 -33.84 -18.27
C ALA A 244 -40.66 -34.56 -16.91
N GLU A 245 -41.21 -35.77 -16.91
CA GLU A 245 -41.54 -36.50 -15.67
C GLU A 245 -40.38 -37.31 -15.08
N SER A 246 -39.36 -37.68 -15.85
CA SER A 246 -38.40 -38.73 -15.44
C SER A 246 -37.20 -38.25 -14.61
N LEU A 247 -36.91 -36.94 -14.54
CA LEU A 247 -35.80 -36.43 -13.73
C LEU A 247 -36.12 -36.39 -12.23
N PHE A 248 -37.40 -36.32 -11.86
CA PHE A 248 -37.83 -36.29 -10.45
C PHE A 248 -38.56 -37.57 -10.00
N ALA A 249 -38.94 -38.47 -10.91
CA ALA A 249 -39.73 -39.67 -10.59
C ALA A 249 -38.89 -40.93 -10.22
N GLY A 250 -37.56 -40.89 -10.24
CA GLY A 250 -36.72 -42.00 -9.73
C GLY A 250 -36.92 -43.35 -10.42
N HIS A 251 -37.37 -43.38 -11.68
CA HIS A 251 -37.60 -44.61 -12.44
C HIS A 251 -36.38 -44.93 -13.32
N TRP A 252 -35.64 -45.98 -12.96
CA TRP A 252 -34.35 -46.38 -13.57
C TRP A 252 -34.45 -47.22 -14.86
N ASN A 253 -35.65 -47.37 -15.43
CA ASN A 253 -35.86 -48.23 -16.60
C ASN A 253 -35.88 -47.42 -17.91
N TYR A 254 -34.75 -46.84 -18.33
CA TYR A 254 -34.61 -46.28 -19.70
C TYR A 254 -33.19 -46.41 -20.27
N HIS A 255 -33.14 -46.40 -21.61
CA HIS A 255 -31.97 -46.61 -22.47
C HIS A 255 -30.67 -45.98 -21.91
N PRO A 256 -29.59 -46.78 -21.73
CA PRO A 256 -28.33 -46.30 -21.14
C PRO A 256 -27.70 -45.13 -21.90
N GLU A 257 -27.99 -45.00 -23.20
CA GLU A 257 -27.50 -43.91 -24.05
C GLU A 257 -28.08 -42.54 -23.69
N ILE A 258 -29.34 -42.47 -23.21
CA ILE A 258 -30.01 -41.21 -22.84
C ILE A 258 -29.54 -40.75 -21.45
N VAL A 259 -29.40 -41.69 -20.51
CA VAL A 259 -28.88 -41.44 -19.16
C VAL A 259 -27.41 -41.01 -19.23
N ALA A 260 -26.60 -41.66 -20.08
CA ALA A 260 -25.22 -41.28 -20.30
C ALA A 260 -25.08 -39.87 -20.91
N ASN A 261 -25.92 -39.50 -21.89
CA ASN A 261 -25.87 -38.18 -22.50
C ASN A 261 -26.30 -37.08 -21.51
N ALA A 262 -27.36 -37.32 -20.73
CA ALA A 262 -27.80 -36.40 -19.70
C ALA A 262 -26.76 -36.24 -18.56
N ALA A 263 -26.08 -37.32 -18.18
CA ALA A 263 -25.00 -37.26 -17.19
C ALA A 263 -23.75 -36.53 -17.72
N ILE A 264 -23.38 -36.75 -18.99
CA ILE A 264 -22.24 -36.08 -19.63
C ILE A 264 -22.52 -34.58 -19.80
N TRP A 265 -23.68 -34.20 -20.32
CA TRP A 265 -24.04 -32.79 -20.48
C TRP A 265 -24.35 -32.11 -19.15
N GLY A 266 -24.98 -32.81 -18.21
CA GLY A 266 -25.21 -32.32 -16.84
C GLY A 266 -23.89 -32.09 -16.09
N GLY A 267 -22.93 -33.01 -16.20
CA GLY A 267 -21.58 -32.85 -15.64
C GLY A 267 -20.81 -31.71 -16.31
N ALA A 268 -20.90 -31.60 -17.64
CA ALA A 268 -20.31 -30.49 -18.39
C ALA A 268 -20.90 -29.16 -17.94
N TRP A 269 -22.23 -29.02 -17.85
CA TRP A 269 -22.90 -27.80 -17.38
C TRP A 269 -22.61 -27.48 -15.92
N MET A 270 -22.51 -28.48 -15.04
CA MET A 270 -22.07 -28.25 -13.66
C MET A 270 -20.65 -27.71 -13.60
N ALA A 271 -19.74 -28.23 -14.43
CA ALA A 271 -18.39 -27.68 -14.55
C ALA A 271 -18.43 -26.25 -15.10
N THR A 272 -19.22 -25.97 -16.15
CA THR A 272 -19.35 -24.61 -16.71
C THR A 272 -19.98 -23.64 -15.73
N ALA A 273 -21.01 -24.05 -14.97
CA ALA A 273 -21.66 -23.25 -13.94
C ALA A 273 -20.72 -23.00 -12.76
N TYR A 274 -19.92 -23.99 -12.36
CA TYR A 274 -18.87 -23.84 -11.36
C TYR A 274 -17.79 -22.84 -11.82
N PHE A 275 -17.33 -22.94 -13.08
CA PHE A 275 -16.40 -21.98 -13.67
C PHE A 275 -17.01 -20.59 -13.87
N ALA A 276 -18.29 -20.48 -14.23
CA ALA A 276 -19.02 -19.22 -14.37
C ALA A 276 -19.41 -18.58 -13.03
N HIS A 277 -19.50 -19.36 -11.95
CA HIS A 277 -19.64 -18.86 -10.59
C HIS A 277 -18.29 -18.34 -10.04
N LYS A 278 -17.19 -18.97 -10.43
CA LYS A 278 -15.82 -18.50 -10.13
C LYS A 278 -15.34 -17.36 -11.04
N GLY A 279 -15.90 -17.24 -12.25
CA GLY A 279 -15.71 -16.11 -13.17
C GLY A 279 -16.76 -15.02 -12.90
N GLY A 280 -16.44 -13.73 -13.12
CA GLY A 280 -17.34 -12.62 -12.74
C GLY A 280 -16.84 -11.75 -11.60
N ARG A 281 -15.94 -12.29 -10.77
CA ARG A 281 -15.37 -11.62 -9.61
C ARG A 281 -13.97 -11.10 -9.96
N VAL A 282 -13.78 -9.78 -9.88
CA VAL A 282 -12.49 -9.13 -10.09
C VAL A 282 -12.02 -8.63 -8.72
N ASP A 283 -10.96 -9.25 -8.20
CA ASP A 283 -10.31 -8.80 -6.97
C ASP A 283 -9.78 -7.37 -7.18
N ARG A 284 -9.98 -6.52 -6.17
CA ARG A 284 -9.47 -5.15 -6.14
C ARG A 284 -8.57 -4.99 -4.92
N ALA A 285 -7.43 -4.35 -5.10
CA ALA A 285 -6.59 -3.93 -3.99
C ALA A 285 -6.68 -2.43 -3.85
N THR A 286 -7.00 -1.96 -2.64
CA THR A 286 -7.10 -0.55 -2.28
C THR A 286 -5.98 -0.25 -1.29
N VAL A 287 -5.15 0.73 -1.65
CA VAL A 287 -4.05 1.19 -0.81
C VAL A 287 -4.17 2.69 -0.64
N GLN A 288 -4.10 3.11 0.61
CA GLN A 288 -4.17 4.50 0.96
C GLN A 288 -3.05 4.91 1.90
N ILE A 289 -2.27 5.87 1.42
CA ILE A 289 -1.06 6.35 2.08
C ILE A 289 -1.17 7.86 2.24
N ARG A 290 -0.81 8.34 3.43
CA ARG A 290 -0.64 9.76 3.73
C ARG A 290 0.81 10.00 4.08
N MET A 291 1.39 11.06 3.52
CA MET A 291 2.79 11.41 3.71
C MET A 291 2.92 12.88 4.07
N VAL A 292 3.89 13.16 4.94
CA VAL A 292 4.25 14.49 5.43
C VAL A 292 5.74 14.65 5.26
N LEU A 293 6.15 15.78 4.69
CA LEU A 293 7.54 16.20 4.61
C LEU A 293 7.74 17.34 5.62
N GLN A 294 8.73 17.19 6.48
CA GLN A 294 9.14 18.22 7.43
C GLN A 294 10.56 18.68 7.10
N ASP A 295 10.80 19.98 7.20
CA ASP A 295 12.15 20.55 7.16
C ASP A 295 12.86 20.15 8.44
N ALA A 296 14.05 19.55 8.31
CA ALA A 296 14.79 19.02 9.44
C ALA A 296 15.46 20.11 10.30
N HIS A 297 15.66 21.32 9.78
CA HIS A 297 16.28 22.44 10.49
C HIS A 297 15.26 23.24 11.29
N THR A 298 14.07 23.45 10.73
CA THR A 298 13.01 24.24 11.37
C THR A 298 12.02 23.36 12.13
N GLY A 299 11.86 22.10 11.73
CA GLY A 299 10.82 21.19 12.20
C GLY A 299 9.44 21.49 11.61
N GLU A 300 9.33 22.47 10.71
CA GLU A 300 8.06 22.86 10.08
C GLU A 300 7.62 21.84 9.03
N ILE A 301 6.31 21.70 8.88
CA ILE A 301 5.74 20.88 7.81
C ILE A 301 5.78 21.70 6.52
N VAL A 302 6.59 21.27 5.57
CA VAL A 302 6.72 21.92 4.26
C VAL A 302 5.73 21.37 3.24
N TRP A 303 5.35 20.09 3.35
CA TRP A 303 4.44 19.46 2.41
C TRP A 303 3.63 18.33 3.07
N PHE A 304 2.38 18.18 2.64
CA PHE A 304 1.45 17.18 3.15
C PHE A 304 0.51 16.73 2.03
N ASN A 305 0.39 15.43 1.81
CA ASN A 305 -0.58 14.91 0.85
C ASN A 305 -1.02 13.46 1.16
N ARG A 306 -2.03 12.98 0.42
CA ARG A 306 -2.60 11.63 0.51
C ARG A 306 -2.84 11.09 -0.89
N ALA A 307 -2.51 9.82 -1.10
CA ALA A 307 -2.88 9.08 -2.29
C ALA A 307 -3.76 7.90 -1.92
N GLU A 308 -4.79 7.67 -2.72
CA GLU A 308 -5.60 6.46 -2.71
C GLU A 308 -5.50 5.85 -4.10
N VAL A 309 -5.08 4.58 -4.16
CA VAL A 309 -4.97 3.85 -5.42
C VAL A 309 -5.72 2.55 -5.30
N GLN A 310 -6.55 2.29 -6.31
CA GLN A 310 -7.25 1.03 -6.48
C GLN A 310 -6.70 0.33 -7.73
N THR A 311 -6.19 -0.89 -7.57
CA THR A 311 -5.77 -1.74 -8.68
C THR A 311 -6.75 -2.88 -8.88
N LYS A 312 -6.95 -3.27 -10.13
CA LYS A 312 -7.81 -4.39 -10.54
C LYS A 312 -7.13 -5.18 -11.64
N ALA A 313 -7.42 -6.48 -11.72
CA ALA A 313 -6.98 -7.28 -12.87
C ALA A 313 -7.67 -6.79 -14.15
N ILE A 314 -6.90 -6.64 -15.23
CA ILE A 314 -7.38 -6.09 -16.52
C ILE A 314 -8.25 -7.11 -17.27
N SER A 315 -7.98 -8.41 -17.09
CA SER A 315 -8.68 -9.48 -17.79
C SER A 315 -8.82 -10.75 -16.94
N VAL A 316 -9.63 -11.70 -17.43
CA VAL A 316 -9.80 -13.02 -16.81
C VAL A 316 -8.50 -13.83 -16.77
N PHE A 317 -7.64 -13.62 -17.75
CA PHE A 317 -6.36 -14.32 -17.89
C PHE A 317 -5.20 -13.59 -17.22
N ALA A 318 -5.40 -12.34 -16.79
CA ALA A 318 -4.40 -11.61 -16.04
C ALA A 318 -4.19 -12.28 -14.66
N GLU A 319 -2.94 -12.29 -14.21
CA GLU A 319 -2.57 -12.86 -12.93
C GLU A 319 -3.38 -12.21 -11.80
N ARG A 320 -4.15 -13.04 -11.08
CA ARG A 320 -5.01 -12.60 -9.98
C ARG A 320 -4.30 -12.66 -8.62
N ASP A 321 -2.96 -12.68 -8.61
CA ASP A 321 -2.25 -12.68 -7.34
C ASP A 321 -2.53 -11.35 -6.62
N LYS A 322 -3.23 -11.51 -5.51
CA LYS A 322 -3.54 -10.46 -4.54
C LYS A 322 -2.31 -9.66 -4.15
N ARG A 323 -1.16 -10.32 -4.06
CA ARG A 323 0.11 -9.66 -3.71
C ARG A 323 0.56 -8.71 -4.82
N THR A 324 0.48 -9.12 -6.07
CA THR A 324 0.83 -8.31 -7.24
C THR A 324 -0.08 -7.08 -7.35
N LEU A 325 -1.39 -7.25 -7.16
CA LEU A 325 -2.34 -6.13 -7.17
C LEU A 325 -2.03 -5.10 -6.08
N ILE A 326 -1.80 -5.58 -4.85
CA ILE A 326 -1.42 -4.73 -3.72
C ILE A 326 -0.11 -4.00 -4.01
N GLN A 327 0.92 -4.71 -4.45
CA GLN A 327 2.23 -4.13 -4.73
C GLN A 327 2.14 -3.05 -5.80
N ALA A 328 1.37 -3.30 -6.87
CA ALA A 328 1.11 -2.29 -7.90
C ALA A 328 0.38 -1.06 -7.34
N ALA A 329 -0.58 -1.25 -6.42
CA ALA A 329 -1.29 -0.15 -5.78
C ALA A 329 -0.36 0.68 -4.88
N ILE A 330 0.49 0.03 -4.08
CA ILE A 330 1.52 0.70 -3.26
C ILE A 330 2.45 1.50 -4.16
N GLN A 331 3.03 0.87 -5.18
CA GLN A 331 3.99 1.51 -6.05
C GLN A 331 3.38 2.74 -6.73
N LYS A 332 2.15 2.65 -7.23
CA LYS A 332 1.46 3.79 -7.83
C LYS A 332 1.11 4.90 -6.84
N ALA A 333 0.69 4.54 -5.62
CA ALA A 333 0.39 5.52 -4.59
C ALA A 333 1.66 6.28 -4.15
N VAL A 334 2.75 5.54 -3.93
CA VAL A 334 4.06 6.09 -3.55
C VAL A 334 4.64 6.93 -4.67
N GLN A 335 4.65 6.43 -5.90
CA GLN A 335 5.10 7.18 -7.08
C GLN A 335 4.39 8.53 -7.18
N GLY A 336 3.06 8.55 -7.11
CA GLY A 336 2.30 9.80 -7.20
C GLY A 336 2.57 10.78 -6.05
N LEU A 337 2.79 10.27 -4.83
CA LEU A 337 3.16 11.10 -3.68
C LEU A 337 4.56 11.68 -3.83
N VAL A 338 5.53 10.87 -4.23
CA VAL A 338 6.94 11.29 -4.38
C VAL A 338 7.10 12.23 -5.56
N ASP A 339 6.44 11.98 -6.69
CA ASP A 339 6.38 12.90 -7.84
C ASP A 339 5.88 14.28 -7.41
N ASN A 340 4.71 14.32 -6.73
CA ASN A 340 4.12 15.57 -6.26
C ASN A 340 5.00 16.29 -5.23
N MET A 341 5.61 15.54 -4.31
CA MET A 341 6.51 16.07 -3.30
C MET A 341 7.77 16.66 -3.96
N ALA A 342 8.44 15.94 -4.86
CA ALA A 342 9.65 16.39 -5.53
C ALA A 342 9.40 17.68 -6.34
N ASP A 343 8.29 17.73 -7.07
CA ASP A 343 7.86 18.92 -7.80
C ASP A 343 7.61 20.11 -6.87
N TYR A 344 6.99 19.87 -5.71
CA TYR A 344 6.74 20.92 -4.72
C TYR A 344 8.05 21.43 -4.12
N VAL A 345 8.94 20.54 -3.67
CA VAL A 345 10.21 20.93 -3.04
C VAL A 345 11.07 21.72 -4.02
N SER A 346 11.15 21.30 -5.29
CA SER A 346 11.90 22.05 -6.32
C SER A 346 11.39 23.49 -6.50
N LYS A 347 10.06 23.69 -6.44
CA LYS A 347 9.46 25.02 -6.53
C LYS A 347 9.66 25.83 -5.25
N TRP A 348 9.50 25.19 -4.09
CA TRP A 348 9.65 25.81 -2.78
C TRP A 348 11.06 26.35 -2.57
N GLU A 349 12.08 25.57 -2.91
CA GLU A 349 13.48 26.00 -2.79
C GLU A 349 13.82 27.15 -3.73
N LYS A 350 13.38 27.10 -4.99
CA LYS A 350 13.57 28.21 -5.94
C LYS A 350 12.90 29.50 -5.44
N GLY A 351 11.72 29.39 -4.84
CA GLY A 351 11.03 30.50 -4.20
C GLY A 351 11.79 31.02 -2.97
N GLY A 352 12.25 30.12 -2.11
CA GLY A 352 13.00 30.46 -0.90
C GLY A 352 14.39 31.04 -1.19
N GLU A 353 15.05 30.63 -2.27
CA GLU A 353 16.31 31.21 -2.73
C GLU A 353 16.10 32.65 -3.21
N ARG A 354 15.02 32.91 -3.95
CA ARG A 354 14.65 34.27 -4.36
C ARG A 354 14.40 35.18 -3.16
N VAL A 355 13.60 34.72 -2.19
CA VAL A 355 13.33 35.49 -0.97
C VAL A 355 14.60 35.72 -0.15
N ARG A 356 15.47 34.70 -0.03
CA ARG A 356 16.77 34.84 0.66
C ARG A 356 17.72 35.80 -0.07
N ALA A 357 17.71 35.82 -1.40
CA ALA A 357 18.49 36.77 -2.18
C ALA A 357 18.02 38.21 -1.96
N GLU A 358 16.71 38.44 -2.01
CA GLU A 358 16.10 39.76 -1.74
C GLU A 358 16.42 40.25 -0.31
N LEU A 359 16.27 39.39 0.69
CA LEU A 359 16.60 39.73 2.08
C LEU A 359 18.11 40.02 2.27
N ARG A 360 18.97 39.30 1.54
CA ARG A 360 20.43 39.51 1.57
C ARG A 360 20.82 40.86 0.97
N GLU A 361 20.19 41.27 -0.11
CA GLU A 361 20.39 42.61 -0.69
C GLU A 361 19.94 43.71 0.27
N GLU A 362 18.76 43.57 0.86
CA GLU A 362 18.26 44.55 1.85
C GLU A 362 19.20 44.66 3.06
N LEU A 363 19.69 43.53 3.57
CA LEU A 363 20.63 43.50 4.68
C LEU A 363 21.96 44.18 4.32
N LEU A 364 22.49 43.94 3.11
CA LEU A 364 23.70 44.57 2.61
C LEU A 364 23.54 46.08 2.47
N GLU A 365 22.38 46.55 2.01
CA GLU A 365 22.07 47.97 1.91
C GLU A 365 22.04 48.64 3.29
N ARG A 366 21.36 48.03 4.27
CA ARG A 366 21.36 48.50 5.67
C ARG A 366 22.76 48.55 6.27
N MET A 367 23.61 47.55 5.97
CA MET A 367 25.01 47.54 6.42
C MET A 367 25.81 48.68 5.79
N ARG A 368 25.66 48.94 4.48
CA ARG A 368 26.32 50.07 3.80
C ARG A 368 25.90 51.41 4.38
N GLU A 369 24.61 51.59 4.66
CA GLU A 369 24.12 52.81 5.32
C GLU A 369 24.66 52.99 6.74
N ALA A 370 24.78 51.90 7.50
CA ALA A 370 25.35 51.93 8.84
C ALA A 370 26.83 52.31 8.80
N VAL A 371 27.60 51.75 7.86
CA VAL A 371 29.00 52.11 7.63
C VAL A 371 29.12 53.59 7.27
N ARG A 372 28.32 54.09 6.33
CA ARG A 372 28.32 55.52 5.96
C ARG A 372 28.02 56.43 7.16
N ARG A 373 27.02 56.07 7.97
CA ARG A 373 26.69 56.82 9.19
C ARG A 373 27.83 56.79 10.22
N ALA A 374 28.54 55.67 10.33
CA ALA A 374 29.70 55.54 11.20
C ALA A 374 30.87 56.41 10.71
N GLU A 375 31.14 56.43 9.40
CA GLU A 375 32.16 57.31 8.79
C GLU A 375 31.83 58.80 9.01
N GLU A 376 30.58 59.22 8.76
CA GLU A 376 30.14 60.59 9.02
C GLU A 376 30.21 60.97 10.51
N ALA A 377 29.97 60.02 11.41
CA ALA A 377 30.13 60.23 12.84
C ALA A 377 31.61 60.35 13.24
N ALA A 378 32.49 59.52 12.66
CA ALA A 378 33.92 59.56 12.87
C ALA A 378 34.52 60.90 12.38
N GLU A 379 34.16 61.36 11.18
CA GLU A 379 34.57 62.67 10.68
C GLU A 379 34.12 63.81 11.59
N ARG A 380 32.87 63.76 12.08
CA ARG A 380 32.36 64.77 13.02
C ARG A 380 33.14 64.77 14.33
N ALA A 381 33.46 63.59 14.86
CA ALA A 381 34.28 63.45 16.06
C ALA A 381 35.70 64.01 15.85
N GLU A 382 36.32 63.73 14.70
CA GLU A 382 37.65 64.26 14.36
C GLU A 382 37.64 65.79 14.24
N ARG A 383 36.64 66.35 13.55
CA ARG A 383 36.46 67.81 13.45
C ARG A 383 36.24 68.45 14.82
N ALA A 384 35.45 67.82 15.70
CA ALA A 384 35.23 68.28 17.07
C ALA A 384 36.50 68.21 17.92
N SER A 385 37.30 67.15 17.77
CA SER A 385 38.61 67.00 18.43
C SER A 385 39.56 68.12 18.03
N LYS A 386 39.77 68.32 16.71
CA LYS A 386 40.61 69.42 16.18
C LYS A 386 40.14 70.80 16.64
N LYS A 387 38.83 71.03 16.74
CA LYS A 387 38.28 72.28 17.26
C LYS A 387 38.59 72.47 18.75
N SER A 388 38.50 71.40 19.54
CA SER A 388 38.81 71.41 20.97
C SER A 388 40.28 71.67 21.23
N GLU A 389 41.18 71.03 20.46
CA GLU A 389 42.63 71.31 20.50
C GLU A 389 42.94 72.79 20.24
N ARG A 390 42.35 73.38 19.20
CA ARG A 390 42.53 74.82 18.89
C ARG A 390 42.04 75.74 20.01
N ILE A 391 40.96 75.37 20.69
CA ILE A 391 40.45 76.14 21.85
C ILE A 391 41.45 76.02 22.99
N PHE A 392 41.93 74.81 23.28
CA PHE A 392 42.90 74.54 24.34
C PHE A 392 44.22 75.30 24.13
N GLU A 393 44.78 75.27 22.92
CA GLU A 393 45.98 76.05 22.58
C GLU A 393 45.80 77.56 22.76
N LYS A 394 44.62 78.09 22.41
CA LYS A 394 44.31 79.52 22.61
C LYS A 394 44.22 79.88 24.09
N THR A 395 43.71 78.97 24.93
CA THR A 395 43.62 79.18 26.37
C THR A 395 45.01 79.15 27.02
N LEU A 396 45.92 78.27 26.58
CA LEU A 396 47.29 78.18 27.11
C LEU A 396 48.19 79.39 26.76
N ARG A 397 47.85 80.15 25.71
CA ARG A 397 48.61 81.34 25.28
C ARG A 397 48.14 82.65 25.94
N LYS A 398 47.01 82.64 26.64
CA LYS A 398 46.55 83.76 27.48
C LYS A 398 47.00 83.55 28.90
#